data_AF-A0A9W4DRC4-F1
#
_entry.id   AF-A0A9W4DRC4-F1
#
_cell.length_a   1.000
_cell.length_b   1.000
_cell.length_c   1.000
_cell.angle_alpha   90.00
_cell.angle_beta   90.00
_cell.angle_gamma   90.00
#
_symmetry.space_group_name_H-M   'P 1'
#
loop_
_entity.id
_entity.type
_entity.pdbx_description
1 polymer ?
#
loop_
_entity_poly.entity_id
_entity_poly.type
_entity_poly.pdbx_seq_one_letter_code
_entity_poly.pdbx_strand_id
1 'polypeptide(L)'
;MAGHEGSAGAGAAVARRSGWRRGDLEAQPFPDVPGTAAADPDVQRETLAGLRAWAEQDAEAAIAWYLKDKRLKRVGSRLLQGLAITFAVAGTAVPLGTAAYGGSGQGWGYVLLAVAAGCKAFDHFFGVSAAWMRDIVVAHALRTELNAVRLEWAADVLRSGPGADRPGRLLEPAEVERQLALIQRLAGAVRSHVDGETAEWQAEFRSSTRQLQGQGGALPAADR
;
A
#
# COMPACT_ATOMS: atom_id res chain seq x y z
N MET A 1 -45.80 -24.08 47.03
CA MET A 1 -44.38 -24.00 46.62
C MET A 1 -44.39 -23.35 45.24
N ALA A 2 -44.32 -22.02 45.19
CA ALA A 2 -43.08 -21.25 44.95
C ALA A 2 -42.51 -21.56 43.55
N GLY A 3 -42.69 -20.62 42.62
CA GLY A 3 -42.23 -20.71 41.25
C GLY A 3 -40.76 -20.37 41.06
N HIS A 4 -40.30 -20.57 39.83
CA HIS A 4 -39.23 -19.78 39.23
C HIS A 4 -39.42 -19.76 37.70
N GLU A 5 -39.82 -18.60 37.20
CA GLU A 5 -39.49 -18.12 35.86
C GLU A 5 -38.01 -17.70 35.83
N GLY A 6 -37.44 -17.62 34.61
CA GLY A 6 -36.17 -16.98 34.31
C GLY A 6 -35.11 -17.97 33.81
N SER A 7 -34.36 -17.74 32.74
CA SER A 7 -34.19 -16.54 31.92
C SER A 7 -33.57 -16.98 30.59
N ALA A 8 -34.03 -16.36 29.51
CA ALA A 8 -33.31 -16.30 28.26
C ALA A 8 -31.93 -15.66 28.43
N GLY A 9 -31.06 -15.91 27.46
CA GLY A 9 -29.98 -15.01 27.08
C GLY A 9 -28.61 -15.34 27.67
N ALA A 10 -27.76 -15.95 26.84
CA ALA A 10 -26.42 -15.42 26.57
C ALA A 10 -25.78 -16.28 25.48
N GLY A 11 -26.24 -16.10 24.24
CA GLY A 11 -25.37 -16.25 23.09
C GLY A 11 -24.26 -15.22 23.20
N ALA A 12 -23.20 -15.55 23.93
CA ALA A 12 -21.97 -14.79 23.92
C ALA A 12 -21.22 -15.18 22.64
N ALA A 13 -21.69 -14.58 21.54
CA ALA A 13 -20.90 -14.43 20.34
C ALA A 13 -19.55 -13.84 20.76
N VAL A 14 -18.51 -14.67 20.71
CA VAL A 14 -17.13 -14.22 20.80
C VAL A 14 -16.88 -13.43 19.53
N ALA A 15 -17.28 -12.16 19.55
CA ALA A 15 -16.85 -11.15 18.60
C ALA A 15 -15.33 -11.04 18.78
N ARG A 16 -14.59 -11.87 18.04
CA ARG A 16 -13.15 -11.72 17.87
C ARG A 16 -12.96 -10.43 17.10
N ARG A 17 -12.85 -9.33 17.84
CA ARG A 17 -12.33 -8.07 17.35
C ARG A 17 -10.88 -8.31 16.93
N SER A 18 -10.67 -8.78 15.71
CA SER A 18 -9.36 -8.81 15.06
C SER A 18 -9.00 -7.37 14.73
N GLY A 19 -8.46 -6.67 15.72
CA GLY A 19 -7.81 -5.40 15.52
C GLY A 19 -6.63 -5.60 14.59
N TRP A 20 -6.78 -5.12 13.36
CA TRP A 20 -5.72 -4.93 12.37
C TRP A 20 -4.44 -4.43 13.03
N ARG A 21 -3.42 -5.29 13.12
CA ARG A 21 -2.10 -4.87 13.58
C ARG A 21 -1.49 -4.00 12.49
N ARG A 22 -1.23 -2.73 12.84
CA ARG A 22 -0.50 -1.75 12.02
C ARG A 22 0.82 -2.36 11.54
N GLY A 23 0.93 -2.79 10.29
CA GLY A 23 2.23 -3.18 9.74
C GLY A 23 2.18 -3.71 8.32
N ASP A 24 1.33 -4.71 8.07
CA ASP A 24 1.38 -5.46 6.82
C ASP A 24 0.04 -5.45 6.10
N LEU A 25 0.09 -5.42 4.76
CA LEU A 25 -1.05 -5.70 3.89
C LEU A 25 -1.39 -7.20 3.98
N GLU A 26 -1.88 -7.63 5.14
CA GLU A 26 -2.44 -8.97 5.27
C GLU A 26 -3.82 -8.98 4.61
N ALA A 27 -4.05 -9.96 3.74
CA ALA A 27 -5.36 -10.16 3.12
C ALA A 27 -6.40 -10.35 4.22
N GLN A 28 -7.49 -9.57 4.16
CA GLN A 28 -8.62 -9.79 5.04
C GLN A 28 -9.12 -11.23 4.88
N PRO A 29 -9.42 -11.93 5.99
CA PRO A 29 -10.01 -13.26 5.91
C PRO A 29 -11.31 -13.16 5.09
N PHE A 30 -11.47 -14.08 4.15
CA PHE A 30 -12.66 -14.13 3.30
C PHE A 30 -13.90 -14.36 4.19
N PRO A 31 -15.00 -13.60 4.00
CA PRO A 31 -16.17 -13.75 4.84
C PRO A 31 -16.84 -15.10 4.62
N ASP A 32 -17.41 -15.66 5.69
CA ASP A 32 -18.17 -16.91 5.60
C ASP A 32 -19.41 -16.70 4.73
N VAL A 33 -19.65 -17.65 3.82
CA VAL A 33 -20.85 -17.67 2.95
C VAL A 33 -21.79 -18.76 3.48
N PRO A 34 -22.91 -18.39 4.12
CA PRO A 34 -23.87 -19.37 4.63
C PRO A 34 -24.43 -20.22 3.48
N GLY A 35 -24.53 -21.54 3.66
CA GLY A 35 -25.17 -22.41 2.66
C GLY A 35 -26.64 -22.08 2.40
N THR A 36 -27.31 -21.40 3.33
CA THR A 36 -28.68 -20.90 3.19
C THR A 36 -28.79 -19.68 2.28
N ALA A 37 -27.69 -19.01 1.93
CA ALA A 37 -27.69 -17.81 1.08
C ALA A 37 -28.25 -18.05 -0.33
N ALA A 38 -28.28 -19.30 -0.81
CA ALA A 38 -28.88 -19.65 -2.09
C ALA A 38 -30.40 -19.85 -2.02
N ALA A 39 -30.96 -20.07 -0.82
CA ALA A 39 -32.36 -20.43 -0.61
C ALA A 39 -33.15 -19.33 0.11
N ASP A 40 -32.50 -18.56 0.97
CA ASP A 40 -33.11 -17.48 1.74
C ASP A 40 -32.78 -16.12 1.10
N PRO A 41 -33.79 -15.36 0.62
CA PRO A 41 -33.64 -14.03 0.05
C PRO A 41 -32.92 -13.02 0.93
N ASP A 42 -33.16 -13.05 2.24
CA ASP A 42 -32.61 -12.05 3.15
C ASP A 42 -31.14 -12.37 3.43
N VAL A 43 -30.84 -13.65 3.64
CA VAL A 43 -29.46 -14.14 3.78
C VAL A 43 -28.66 -13.92 2.49
N GLN A 44 -29.27 -14.06 1.31
CA GLN A 44 -28.61 -13.78 0.02
C GLN A 44 -28.13 -12.34 -0.06
N ARG A 45 -29.01 -11.38 0.27
CA ARG A 45 -28.70 -9.94 0.27
C ARG A 45 -27.64 -9.59 1.31
N GLU A 46 -27.77 -10.12 2.52
CA GLU A 46 -26.80 -9.91 3.59
C GLU A 46 -25.41 -10.44 3.21
N THR A 47 -25.36 -11.62 2.61
CA THR A 47 -24.10 -12.23 2.14
C THR A 47 -23.44 -11.36 1.07
N LEU A 48 -24.20 -10.88 0.08
CA LEU A 48 -23.68 -10.00 -0.97
C LEU A 48 -23.21 -8.64 -0.41
N ALA A 49 -23.95 -8.07 0.54
CA ALA A 49 -23.55 -6.85 1.25
C ALA A 49 -22.27 -7.07 2.07
N GLY A 50 -22.13 -8.22 2.73
CA GLY A 50 -20.94 -8.62 3.47
C GLY A 50 -19.72 -8.78 2.57
N LEU A 51 -19.86 -9.44 1.42
CA LEU A 51 -18.81 -9.58 0.41
C LEU A 51 -18.37 -8.21 -0.15
N ARG A 52 -19.32 -7.32 -0.43
CA ARG A 52 -19.03 -5.94 -0.81
C ARG A 52 -18.25 -5.22 0.29
N ALA A 53 -18.72 -5.29 1.53
CA ALA A 53 -18.06 -4.62 2.66
C ALA A 53 -16.63 -5.12 2.86
N TRP A 54 -16.39 -6.43 2.71
CA TRP A 54 -15.05 -7.02 2.74
C TRP A 54 -14.15 -6.42 1.63
N ALA A 55 -14.62 -6.36 0.39
CA ALA A 55 -13.84 -5.80 -0.72
C ALA A 55 -13.57 -4.29 -0.56
N GLU A 56 -14.55 -3.53 -0.06
CA GLU A 56 -14.38 -2.11 0.24
C GLU A 56 -13.36 -1.88 1.36
N GLN A 57 -13.39 -2.68 2.42
CA GLN A 57 -12.43 -2.59 3.52
C GLN A 57 -11.01 -2.94 3.07
N ASP A 58 -10.85 -3.94 2.22
CA ASP A 58 -9.55 -4.31 1.64
C ASP A 58 -8.97 -3.16 0.80
N ALA A 59 -9.80 -2.55 -0.06
CA ALA A 59 -9.41 -1.38 -0.85
C ALA A 59 -9.06 -0.17 0.03
N GLU A 60 -9.87 0.14 1.05
CA GLU A 60 -9.61 1.23 2.00
C GLU A 60 -8.34 1.01 2.81
N ALA A 61 -8.08 -0.23 3.24
CA ALA A 61 -6.86 -0.61 3.93
C ALA A 61 -5.64 -0.44 3.02
N ALA A 62 -5.72 -0.87 1.76
CA ALA A 62 -4.68 -0.65 0.77
C ALA A 62 -4.41 0.85 0.55
N ILE A 63 -5.45 1.65 0.31
CA ILE A 63 -5.34 3.11 0.17
C ILE A 63 -4.69 3.74 1.40
N ALA A 64 -5.12 3.35 2.60
CA ALA A 64 -4.55 3.86 3.84
C ALA A 64 -3.08 3.47 3.99
N TRP A 65 -2.71 2.25 3.60
CA TRP A 65 -1.33 1.78 3.58
C TRP A 65 -0.48 2.60 2.61
N TYR A 66 -0.91 2.77 1.37
CA TYR A 66 -0.21 3.60 0.36
C TYR A 66 0.02 5.04 0.82
N LEU A 67 -0.95 5.62 1.53
CA LEU A 67 -0.83 6.98 2.06
C LEU A 67 0.01 7.06 3.34
N LYS A 68 0.07 5.99 4.15
CA LYS A 68 0.66 5.98 5.50
C LYS A 68 2.07 5.41 5.56
N ASP A 69 2.42 4.42 4.74
CA ASP A 69 3.35 3.38 5.22
C ASP A 69 4.83 3.78 5.28
N LYS A 70 5.42 4.56 4.36
CA LYS A 70 6.91 4.61 4.30
C LYS A 70 7.58 5.98 4.31
N ARG A 71 6.81 7.08 4.40
CA ARG A 71 7.33 8.43 4.10
C ARG A 71 8.09 9.16 5.19
N LEU A 72 7.92 8.86 6.47
CA LEU A 72 8.58 9.66 7.53
C LEU A 72 9.73 8.91 8.19
N LYS A 73 9.59 7.61 8.43
CA LYS A 73 10.62 6.84 9.16
C LYS A 73 11.82 6.45 8.28
N ARG A 74 11.57 5.94 7.06
CA ARG A 74 12.66 5.54 6.14
C ARG A 74 13.31 6.74 5.46
N VAL A 75 12.49 7.69 5.03
CA VAL A 75 12.96 8.94 4.43
C VAL A 75 13.67 9.79 5.47
N GLY A 76 13.09 10.01 6.65
CA GLY A 76 13.76 10.76 7.72
C GLY A 76 15.12 10.19 8.06
N SER A 77 15.24 8.86 8.22
CA SER A 77 16.52 8.22 8.51
C SER A 77 17.54 8.38 7.38
N ARG A 78 17.13 8.22 6.12
CA ARG A 78 18.04 8.31 4.95
C ARG A 78 18.43 9.75 4.63
N LEU A 79 17.51 10.71 4.82
CA LEU A 79 17.78 12.13 4.70
C LEU A 79 18.71 12.63 5.79
N LEU A 80 18.51 12.21 7.05
CA LEU A 80 19.43 12.54 8.14
C LEU A 80 20.83 11.98 7.84
N GLN A 81 20.92 10.77 7.28
CA GLN A 81 22.20 10.16 6.98
C GLN A 81 22.90 10.85 5.79
N GLY A 82 22.15 11.25 4.76
CA GLY A 82 22.66 12.09 3.68
C GLY A 82 23.15 13.45 4.19
N LEU A 83 22.34 14.15 4.97
CA LEU A 83 22.70 15.43 5.60
C LEU A 83 23.89 15.31 6.54
N ALA A 84 23.97 14.25 7.35
CA ALA A 84 25.08 14.01 8.24
C ALA A 84 26.40 13.83 7.47
N ILE A 85 26.38 13.10 6.36
CA ILE A 85 27.54 12.95 5.48
C ILE A 85 27.89 14.30 4.83
N THR A 86 26.90 15.05 4.32
CA THR A 86 27.14 16.37 3.73
C THR A 86 27.71 17.35 4.75
N PHE A 87 27.20 17.39 5.98
CA PHE A 87 27.72 18.25 7.04
C PHE A 87 29.09 17.80 7.55
N ALA A 88 29.36 16.50 7.62
CA ALA A 88 30.68 15.98 7.96
C ALA A 88 31.73 16.38 6.90
N VAL A 89 31.37 16.28 5.61
CA VAL A 89 32.23 16.69 4.49
C VAL A 89 32.39 18.22 4.43
N ALA A 90 31.30 18.98 4.59
CA ALA A 90 31.35 20.44 4.61
C ALA A 90 32.12 20.98 5.83
N GLY A 91 31.91 20.38 7.00
CA GLY A 91 32.57 20.75 8.25
C GLY A 91 34.07 20.44 8.27
N THR A 92 34.53 19.49 7.45
CA THR A 92 35.97 19.23 7.23
C THR A 92 36.55 20.07 6.09
N ALA A 93 35.76 20.42 5.07
CA ALA A 93 36.21 21.25 3.96
C ALA A 93 36.45 22.73 4.34
N VAL A 94 35.64 23.30 5.26
CA VAL A 94 35.75 24.71 5.65
C VAL A 94 37.08 25.07 6.35
N PRO A 95 37.59 24.30 7.33
CA PRO A 95 38.91 24.55 7.93
C PRO A 95 40.09 24.35 6.97
N LEU A 96 39.93 23.46 5.98
CA LEU A 96 40.98 23.18 4.98
C LEU A 96 41.01 24.24 3.87
N GLY A 97 39.86 24.83 3.53
CA GLY A 97 39.77 25.94 2.57
C GLY A 97 40.43 27.22 3.09
N THR A 98 40.29 27.53 4.38
CA THR A 98 40.98 28.68 5.00
C THR A 98 42.49 28.48 5.10
N ALA A 99 42.96 27.23 5.30
CA ALA A 99 44.38 26.88 5.21
C ALA A 99 44.92 26.92 3.77
N ALA A 100 44.08 26.66 2.76
CA ALA A 100 44.46 26.62 1.36
C ALA A 100 44.53 28.00 0.68
N TYR A 101 43.92 29.05 1.24
CA TYR A 101 44.02 30.42 0.70
C TYR A 101 45.46 30.99 0.69
N GLY A 102 46.42 30.31 1.32
CA GLY A 102 47.85 30.63 1.26
C GLY A 102 48.70 29.74 0.33
N GLY A 103 48.16 28.76 -0.39
CA GLY A 103 48.96 27.78 -1.14
C GLY A 103 48.27 27.09 -2.34
N SER A 104 49.09 26.66 -3.29
CA SER A 104 48.78 26.08 -4.61
C SER A 104 47.57 25.13 -4.67
N GLY A 105 46.41 25.61 -5.18
CA GLY A 105 45.34 24.85 -5.87
C GLY A 105 44.63 23.65 -5.17
N GLN A 106 45.21 23.08 -4.12
CA GLN A 106 44.87 21.77 -3.53
C GLN A 106 43.52 21.79 -2.79
N GLY A 107 43.06 22.96 -2.34
CA GLY A 107 41.79 23.13 -1.63
C GLY A 107 40.54 22.94 -2.51
N TRP A 108 40.65 23.18 -3.82
CA TRP A 108 39.51 23.08 -4.74
C TRP A 108 39.00 21.64 -4.92
N GLY A 109 39.85 20.63 -4.71
CA GLY A 109 39.44 19.22 -4.73
C GLY A 109 38.38 18.90 -3.67
N TYR A 110 38.49 19.46 -2.47
CA TYR A 110 37.50 19.26 -1.41
C TYR A 110 36.18 19.98 -1.69
N VAL A 111 36.24 21.15 -2.35
CA VAL A 111 35.04 21.87 -2.81
C VAL A 111 34.30 21.04 -3.87
N LEU A 112 35.01 20.49 -4.86
CA LEU A 112 34.42 19.64 -5.88
C LEU A 112 33.82 18.35 -5.29
N LEU A 113 34.49 17.74 -4.29
CA LEU A 113 33.95 16.59 -3.56
C LEU A 113 32.69 16.95 -2.76
N ALA A 114 32.64 18.12 -2.13
CA ALA A 114 31.46 18.60 -1.44
C ALA A 114 30.28 18.84 -2.41
N VAL A 115 30.55 19.41 -3.58
CA VAL A 115 29.55 19.58 -4.64
C VAL A 115 29.05 18.22 -5.14
N ALA A 116 29.93 17.27 -5.42
CA ALA A 116 29.55 15.92 -5.84
C ALA A 116 28.70 15.19 -4.78
N ALA A 117 29.04 15.34 -3.50
CA ALA A 117 28.24 14.81 -2.39
C ALA A 117 26.86 15.49 -2.31
N GLY A 118 26.80 16.80 -2.53
CA GLY A 118 25.56 17.57 -2.62
C GLY A 118 24.66 17.10 -3.77
N CYS A 119 25.23 16.88 -4.97
CA CYS A 119 24.51 16.33 -6.12
C CYS A 119 23.95 14.94 -5.82
N LYS A 120 24.74 14.06 -5.18
CA LYS A 120 24.26 12.71 -4.81
C LYS A 120 23.15 12.76 -3.76
N ALA A 121 23.25 13.67 -2.78
CA ALA A 121 22.18 13.87 -1.81
C ALA A 121 20.91 14.34 -2.54
N PHE A 122 21.03 15.35 -3.40
CA PHE A 122 19.94 15.86 -4.22
C PHE A 122 19.26 14.74 -5.01
N ASP A 123 19.99 13.91 -5.75
CA ASP A 123 19.44 12.76 -6.47
C ASP A 123 18.64 11.81 -5.56
N HIS A 124 19.10 11.58 -4.33
CA HIS A 124 18.38 10.78 -3.35
C HIS A 124 17.08 11.44 -2.88
N PHE A 125 17.09 12.76 -2.60
CA PHE A 125 15.88 13.51 -2.26
C PHE A 125 14.84 13.44 -3.39
N PHE A 126 15.27 13.60 -4.65
CA PHE A 126 14.35 13.51 -5.80
C PHE A 126 13.84 12.09 -6.03
N GLY A 127 14.66 11.06 -5.86
CA GLY A 127 14.21 9.66 -5.91
C GLY A 127 13.15 9.32 -4.86
N VAL A 128 13.30 9.85 -3.64
CA VAL A 128 12.28 9.72 -2.59
C VAL A 128 10.97 10.44 -2.95
N SER A 129 11.08 11.62 -3.57
CA SER A 129 9.90 12.35 -4.03
C SER A 129 9.16 11.62 -5.16
N ALA A 130 9.88 10.97 -6.07
CA ALA A 130 9.32 10.18 -7.16
C ALA A 130 8.59 8.92 -6.65
N ALA A 131 9.22 8.18 -5.72
CA ALA A 131 8.61 7.00 -5.11
C ALA A 131 7.28 7.35 -4.41
N TRP A 132 7.24 8.49 -3.71
CA TRP A 132 5.99 8.96 -3.12
C TRP A 132 4.91 9.33 -4.12
N MET A 133 5.29 10.04 -5.18
CA MET A 133 4.33 10.42 -6.20
C MET A 133 3.71 9.16 -6.82
N ARG A 134 4.50 8.09 -6.99
CA ARG A 134 4.01 6.77 -7.40
C ARG A 134 3.01 6.20 -6.39
N ASP A 135 3.32 6.21 -5.10
CA ASP A 135 2.40 5.71 -4.05
C ASP A 135 1.08 6.51 -4.01
N ILE A 136 1.14 7.84 -4.19
CA ILE A 136 -0.04 8.70 -4.30
C ILE A 136 -0.89 8.33 -5.50
N VAL A 137 -0.26 8.11 -6.66
CA VAL A 137 -0.98 7.76 -7.89
C VAL A 137 -1.73 6.44 -7.70
N VAL A 138 -1.11 5.43 -7.08
CA VAL A 138 -1.79 4.15 -6.77
C VAL A 138 -2.96 4.37 -5.80
N ALA A 139 -2.77 5.15 -4.73
CA ALA A 139 -3.84 5.47 -3.80
C ALA A 139 -5.03 6.18 -4.47
N HIS A 140 -4.77 7.10 -5.41
CA HIS A 140 -5.82 7.77 -6.17
C HIS A 140 -6.53 6.83 -7.17
N ALA A 141 -5.78 5.95 -7.84
CA ALA A 141 -6.36 4.94 -8.72
C ALA A 141 -7.34 4.04 -7.95
N LEU A 142 -6.91 3.50 -6.81
CA LEU A 142 -7.75 2.68 -5.93
C LEU A 142 -8.98 3.44 -5.41
N ARG A 143 -8.82 4.71 -5.01
CA ARG A 143 -9.96 5.55 -4.58
C ARG A 143 -10.98 5.76 -5.70
N THR A 144 -10.49 5.96 -6.93
CA THR A 144 -11.36 6.17 -8.10
C THR A 144 -12.15 4.91 -8.39
N GLU A 145 -11.49 3.75 -8.37
CA GLU A 145 -12.13 2.45 -8.58
C GLU A 145 -13.16 2.12 -7.49
N LEU A 146 -12.80 2.33 -6.21
CA LEU A 146 -13.70 2.15 -5.07
C LEU A 146 -14.98 3.01 -5.21
N ASN A 147 -14.82 4.28 -5.58
CA ASN A 147 -15.96 5.18 -5.76
C ASN A 147 -16.81 4.79 -6.97
N ALA A 148 -16.20 4.31 -8.06
CA ALA A 148 -16.92 3.81 -9.23
C ALA A 148 -17.80 2.59 -8.86
N VAL A 149 -17.22 1.61 -8.16
CA VAL A 149 -17.96 0.43 -7.68
C VAL A 149 -19.10 0.80 -6.74
N ARG A 150 -18.88 1.73 -5.80
CA ARG A 150 -19.93 2.22 -4.90
C ARG A 150 -21.08 2.89 -5.66
N LEU A 151 -20.76 3.69 -6.66
CA LEU A 151 -21.75 4.38 -7.48
C LEU A 151 -22.53 3.41 -8.37
N GLU A 152 -21.84 2.47 -9.01
CA GLU A 152 -22.46 1.42 -9.83
C GLU A 152 -23.39 0.54 -8.99
N TRP A 153 -22.95 0.14 -7.79
CA TRP A 153 -23.80 -0.59 -6.85
C TRP A 153 -25.05 0.19 -6.46
N ALA A 154 -24.90 1.47 -6.11
CA ALA A 154 -26.03 2.33 -5.78
C ALA A 154 -27.00 2.49 -6.98
N ALA A 155 -26.46 2.62 -8.19
CA ALA A 155 -27.25 2.70 -9.41
C ALA A 155 -27.99 1.38 -9.70
N ASP A 156 -27.37 0.23 -9.43
CA ASP A 156 -28.02 -1.09 -9.56
C ASP A 156 -29.20 -1.21 -8.59
N VAL A 157 -29.01 -0.85 -7.31
CA VAL A 157 -30.08 -0.83 -6.30
C VAL A 157 -31.24 0.08 -6.73
N LEU A 158 -30.94 1.28 -7.25
CA LEU A 158 -31.96 2.21 -7.75
C LEU A 158 -32.68 1.68 -9.00
N ARG A 159 -31.98 0.99 -9.90
CA ARG A 159 -32.53 0.43 -11.14
C ARG A 159 -33.45 -0.77 -10.89
N SER A 160 -33.16 -1.58 -9.89
CA SER A 160 -34.02 -2.69 -9.48
C SER A 160 -35.38 -2.20 -8.93
N GLY A 161 -35.46 -0.93 -8.50
CA GLY A 161 -36.70 -0.22 -8.18
C GLY A 161 -37.41 -0.75 -6.92
N PRO A 162 -38.53 -0.11 -6.50
CA PRO A 162 -39.26 -0.47 -5.28
C PRO A 162 -39.82 -1.91 -5.26
N GLY A 163 -39.86 -2.58 -6.42
CA GLY A 163 -40.39 -3.94 -6.57
C GLY A 163 -39.35 -5.06 -6.39
N ALA A 164 -38.05 -4.74 -6.38
CA ALA A 164 -36.98 -5.70 -6.07
C ALA A 164 -36.83 -5.98 -4.57
N ASP A 165 -37.35 -5.06 -3.75
CA ASP A 165 -37.50 -5.18 -2.31
C ASP A 165 -38.83 -5.84 -1.91
N ARG A 166 -39.48 -6.57 -2.84
CA ARG A 166 -40.63 -7.40 -2.48
C ARG A 166 -40.12 -8.46 -1.47
N PRO A 167 -40.58 -8.43 -0.21
CA PRO A 167 -40.05 -9.30 0.82
C PRO A 167 -40.22 -10.76 0.40
N GLY A 168 -39.16 -11.56 0.57
CA GLY A 168 -39.18 -13.00 0.30
C GLY A 168 -38.89 -13.45 -1.14
N ARG A 169 -38.37 -12.59 -2.03
CA ARG A 169 -37.89 -13.03 -3.36
C ARG A 169 -36.37 -13.00 -3.47
N LEU A 170 -35.78 -14.09 -3.97
CA LEU A 170 -34.37 -14.14 -4.36
C LEU A 170 -34.08 -13.12 -5.49
N LEU A 171 -32.85 -12.62 -5.52
CA LEU A 171 -32.36 -11.83 -6.66
C LEU A 171 -32.33 -12.69 -7.91
N GLU A 172 -32.53 -12.06 -9.06
CA GLU A 172 -32.33 -12.75 -10.33
C GLU A 172 -30.87 -13.18 -10.47
N PRO A 173 -30.59 -14.34 -11.10
CA PRO A 173 -29.21 -14.80 -11.31
C PRO A 173 -28.32 -13.73 -11.97
N ALA A 174 -28.88 -13.00 -12.95
CA ALA A 174 -28.19 -11.92 -13.63
C ALA A 174 -27.87 -10.71 -12.72
N GLU A 175 -28.68 -10.44 -11.69
CA GLU A 175 -28.37 -9.38 -10.71
C GLU A 175 -27.23 -9.81 -9.78
N VAL A 176 -27.27 -11.05 -9.30
CA VAL A 176 -26.21 -11.63 -8.47
C VAL A 176 -24.88 -11.63 -9.22
N GLU A 177 -24.86 -12.06 -10.48
CA GLU A 177 -23.66 -12.06 -11.32
C GLU A 177 -23.08 -10.65 -11.52
N ARG A 178 -23.93 -9.64 -11.76
CA ARG A 178 -23.47 -8.25 -11.87
C ARG A 178 -22.84 -7.76 -10.57
N GLN A 179 -23.49 -8.01 -9.43
CA GLN A 179 -22.97 -7.62 -8.11
C GLN A 179 -21.65 -8.31 -7.78
N LEU A 180 -21.54 -9.61 -8.06
CA LEU A 180 -20.29 -10.35 -7.89
C LEU A 180 -19.19 -9.85 -8.83
N ALA A 181 -19.52 -9.41 -10.05
CA ALA A 181 -18.55 -8.82 -10.96
C ALA A 181 -17.97 -7.50 -10.41
N LEU A 182 -18.80 -6.65 -9.78
CA LEU A 182 -18.34 -5.44 -9.11
C LEU A 182 -17.36 -5.75 -7.96
N ILE A 183 -17.68 -6.75 -7.15
CA ILE A 183 -16.84 -7.20 -6.03
C ILE A 183 -15.51 -7.75 -6.54
N GLN A 184 -15.55 -8.62 -7.56
CA GLN A 184 -14.35 -9.19 -8.19
C GLN A 184 -13.47 -8.11 -8.83
N ARG A 185 -14.07 -7.10 -9.46
CA ARG A 185 -13.35 -5.99 -10.07
C ARG A 185 -12.57 -5.20 -9.03
N LEU A 186 -13.21 -4.86 -7.90
CA LEU A 186 -12.56 -4.12 -6.82
C LEU A 186 -11.43 -4.94 -6.17
N ALA A 187 -11.70 -6.19 -5.81
CA ALA A 187 -10.70 -7.09 -5.22
C ALA A 187 -9.53 -7.35 -6.19
N GLY A 188 -9.83 -7.52 -7.48
CA GLY A 188 -8.84 -7.68 -8.54
C GLY A 188 -7.97 -6.43 -8.73
N ALA A 189 -8.54 -5.23 -8.65
CA ALA A 189 -7.79 -3.98 -8.73
C ALA A 189 -6.75 -3.88 -7.61
N VAL A 190 -7.15 -4.15 -6.36
CA VAL A 190 -6.23 -4.17 -5.21
C VAL A 190 -5.10 -5.18 -5.42
N ARG A 191 -5.44 -6.42 -5.82
CA ARG A 191 -4.45 -7.47 -6.09
C ARG A 191 -3.47 -7.07 -7.19
N SER A 192 -3.95 -6.47 -8.27
CA SER A 192 -3.14 -6.08 -9.42
C SER A 192 -2.06 -5.06 -9.07
N HIS A 193 -2.37 -4.10 -8.19
CA HIS A 193 -1.41 -3.11 -7.72
C HIS A 193 -0.33 -3.76 -6.85
N VAL A 194 -0.69 -4.67 -5.95
CA VAL A 194 0.27 -5.37 -5.08
C VAL A 194 1.18 -6.32 -5.89
N ASP A 195 0.63 -7.02 -6.87
CA ASP A 195 1.40 -7.92 -7.73
C ASP A 195 2.34 -7.15 -8.66
N GLY A 196 1.89 -5.99 -9.15
CA GLY A 196 2.72 -5.06 -9.93
C GLY A 196 3.94 -4.56 -9.14
N GLU A 197 3.76 -4.20 -7.87
CA GLU A 197 4.89 -3.84 -7.00
C GLU A 197 5.85 -5.01 -6.79
N THR A 198 5.32 -6.21 -6.58
CA THR A 198 6.14 -7.40 -6.37
C THR A 198 7.00 -7.70 -7.60
N ALA A 199 6.43 -7.56 -8.80
CA ALA A 199 7.16 -7.72 -10.05
C ALA A 199 8.24 -6.64 -10.24
N GLU A 200 7.93 -5.38 -9.90
CA GLU A 200 8.88 -4.28 -9.95
C GLU A 200 10.05 -4.50 -8.98
N TRP A 201 9.77 -4.89 -7.74
CA TRP A 201 10.81 -5.20 -6.74
C TRP A 201 11.69 -6.36 -7.20
N GLN A 202 11.11 -7.41 -7.80
CA GLN A 202 11.90 -8.52 -8.36
C GLN A 202 12.79 -8.06 -9.52
N ALA A 203 12.32 -7.15 -10.37
CA ALA A 203 13.11 -6.60 -11.47
C ALA A 203 14.29 -5.75 -10.95
N GLU A 204 14.05 -4.86 -9.98
CA GLU A 204 15.08 -4.04 -9.34
C GLU A 204 16.12 -4.89 -8.57
N PHE A 205 15.67 -5.94 -7.90
CA PHE A 205 16.57 -6.87 -7.22
C PHE A 205 17.47 -7.63 -8.21
N ARG A 206 16.91 -8.07 -9.35
CA ARG A 206 17.67 -8.74 -10.41
C ARG A 206 18.69 -7.81 -11.06
N SER A 207 18.33 -6.54 -11.32
CA SER A 207 19.25 -5.56 -11.93
C SER A 207 20.42 -5.21 -11.01
N SER A 208 20.15 -4.95 -9.73
CA SER A 208 21.18 -4.65 -8.71
C SER A 208 22.13 -5.84 -8.50
N THR A 209 21.62 -7.07 -8.48
CA THR A 209 22.46 -8.27 -8.38
C THR A 209 23.42 -8.40 -9.57
N ARG A 210 22.94 -8.14 -10.80
CA ARG A 210 23.78 -8.16 -12.01
C ARG A 210 24.85 -7.06 -11.99
N GLN A 211 24.51 -5.87 -11.50
CA GLN A 211 25.47 -4.77 -11.38
C GLN A 211 26.62 -5.10 -10.42
N LEU A 212 26.31 -5.74 -9.28
CA LEU A 212 27.31 -6.19 -8.32
C LEU A 212 28.23 -7.28 -8.91
N GLN A 213 27.67 -8.22 -9.68
CA GLN A 213 28.44 -9.26 -10.37
C GLN A 213 29.36 -8.68 -11.47
N GLY A 214 28.91 -7.65 -12.20
CA GLY A 214 29.72 -6.96 -13.20
C GLY A 214 30.86 -6.13 -12.59
N GLN A 215 30.67 -5.56 -11.40
CA GLN A 215 31.71 -4.82 -10.68
C GLN A 215 32.77 -5.73 -10.04
N GLY A 216 32.39 -6.95 -9.63
CA GLY A 216 33.33 -7.95 -9.09
C GLY A 216 34.31 -8.56 -10.11
N GLY A 217 34.11 -8.33 -11.41
CA GLY A 217 34.97 -8.83 -12.49
C GLY A 217 36.11 -7.90 -12.92
N ALA A 218 36.15 -6.66 -12.43
CA ALA A 218 37.15 -5.66 -12.79
C ALA A 218 38.13 -5.40 -11.62
N LEU A 219 38.83 -6.45 -11.18
CA LEU A 219 40.07 -6.24 -10.41
C LEU A 219 41.19 -6.02 -11.43
N PRO A 220 41.89 -4.87 -11.43
CA PRO A 220 43.03 -4.68 -12.31
C PRO A 220 44.08 -5.73 -11.96
N ALA A 221 44.47 -6.54 -12.95
CA ALA A 221 45.62 -7.42 -12.83
C ALA A 221 46.82 -6.53 -12.48
N ALA A 222 47.29 -6.65 -11.23
CA ALA A 222 48.56 -6.08 -10.82
C ALA A 222 49.65 -6.90 -11.53
N ASP A 223 50.10 -6.41 -12.68
CA ASP A 223 51.33 -6.91 -13.30
C ASP A 223 52.50 -6.63 -12.35
N ARG A 224 53.23 -7.71 -12.04
CA ARG A 224 54.49 -7.70 -11.28
C ARG A 224 55.67 -7.63 -12.23
#